data_AF-A0AAW8AIC5-F1
#
_entry.id   AF-A0AAW8AIC5-F1
#
_cell.length_a   1.000
_cell.length_b   1.000
_cell.length_c   1.000
_cell.angle_alpha   90.00
_cell.angle_beta   90.00
_cell.angle_gamma   90.00
#
_symmetry.space_group_name_H-M   'P 1'
#
loop_
_entity.id
_entity.type
_entity.pdbx_description
1 polymer ?
#
loop_
_entity_poly.entity_id
_entity_poly.type
_entity_poly.pdbx_seq_one_letter_code
_entity_poly.pdbx_strand_id
1 'polypeptide(L)'
;ADDLAGNLCRCTGYRPILDAGEQMFDLAPRRLAREPIAAALRALAADDALDYAHAGARFHAPQTLPDLALLRETYPDATLLAGSTDIGLWVNKQF
;
A
#
# COMPACT_ATOMS: atom_id res chain seq x y z
N ALA A 1 7.59 -20.03 -6.46
CA ALA A 1 8.36 -19.25 -5.46
C ALA A 1 8.23 -17.74 -5.69
N ASP A 2 7.38 -17.32 -6.64
CA ASP A 2 7.18 -15.94 -7.06
C ASP A 2 6.78 -15.03 -5.88
N ASP A 3 6.02 -15.58 -4.92
CA ASP A 3 5.62 -14.88 -3.68
C ASP A 3 6.81 -14.43 -2.81
N LEU A 4 8.00 -14.98 -3.00
CA LEU A 4 9.21 -14.60 -2.28
C LEU A 4 10.17 -13.72 -3.08
N ALA A 5 9.89 -13.42 -4.35
CA ALA A 5 10.80 -12.70 -5.24
C ALA A 5 11.16 -11.27 -4.72
N GLY A 6 10.26 -10.65 -3.94
CA GLY A 6 10.50 -9.35 -3.29
C GLY A 6 11.23 -9.41 -1.95
N ASN A 7 11.62 -10.59 -1.46
CA ASN A 7 12.26 -10.77 -0.16
C ASN A 7 13.74 -11.08 -0.33
N LEU A 8 14.62 -10.37 0.39
CA LEU A 8 16.07 -10.61 0.37
C LEU A 8 16.52 -11.40 1.60
N CYS A 9 17.22 -12.52 1.41
CA CYS A 9 17.89 -13.27 2.44
C CYS A 9 19.36 -13.50 2.08
N ARG A 10 20.28 -13.04 2.92
CA ARG A 10 21.72 -13.16 2.67
C ARG A 10 22.36 -14.43 3.26
N CYS A 11 21.67 -15.12 4.17
CA CYS A 11 22.28 -16.15 5.01
C CYS A 11 21.82 -17.58 4.70
N THR A 12 20.51 -17.81 4.56
CA THR A 12 19.94 -19.17 4.61
C THR A 12 19.97 -19.92 3.28
N GLY A 13 20.29 -19.24 2.18
CA GLY A 13 20.10 -19.77 0.83
C GLY A 13 18.64 -20.11 0.51
N TYR A 14 17.68 -19.55 1.24
CA TYR A 14 16.22 -19.74 1.16
C TYR A 14 15.69 -21.16 1.43
N ARG A 15 16.49 -22.22 1.31
CA ARG A 15 16.03 -23.60 1.49
C ARG A 15 15.21 -23.83 2.78
N PRO A 16 15.71 -23.47 3.98
CA PRO A 16 14.93 -23.68 5.20
C PRO A 16 13.68 -22.81 5.31
N ILE A 17 13.61 -21.67 4.62
CA ILE A 17 12.39 -20.82 4.57
C ILE A 17 11.32 -21.49 3.71
N LEU A 18 11.73 -22.03 2.56
CA LEU A 18 10.84 -22.79 1.68
C LEU A 18 10.34 -24.06 2.36
N ASP A 19 11.23 -24.84 2.97
CA ASP A 19 10.85 -26.06 3.70
C ASP A 19 9.84 -25.74 4.82
N ALA A 20 10.02 -24.64 5.56
CA ALA A 20 9.05 -24.20 6.57
C ALA A 20 7.71 -23.75 5.96
N GLY A 21 7.73 -23.06 4.82
CA GLY A 21 6.52 -22.65 4.09
C GLY A 21 5.72 -23.85 3.57
N GLU A 22 6.40 -24.91 3.12
CA GLU A 22 5.77 -26.17 2.73
C GLU A 22 5.16 -26.89 3.94
N GLN A 23 5.90 -27.03 5.03
CA GLN A 23 5.43 -27.66 6.27
C GLN A 23 4.24 -26.93 6.93
N MET A 24 4.11 -25.62 6.71
CA MET A 24 2.99 -24.83 7.22
C MET A 24 1.63 -25.42 6.81
N PHE A 25 1.54 -26.07 5.63
CA PHE A 25 0.29 -26.65 5.14
C PHE A 25 -0.16 -27.90 5.91
N ASP A 26 0.73 -28.54 6.67
CA ASP A 26 0.40 -29.67 7.54
C ASP A 26 -0.19 -29.21 8.89
N LEU A 27 -0.13 -27.91 9.19
CA LEU A 27 -0.60 -27.33 10.45
C LEU A 27 -2.04 -26.83 10.35
N ALA A 28 -2.72 -26.77 11.49
CA ALA A 28 -4.06 -26.18 11.57
C ALA A 28 -4.04 -24.71 11.11
N PRO A 29 -4.85 -24.31 10.11
CA PRO A 29 -4.84 -22.95 9.59
C PRO A 29 -5.18 -21.91 10.66
N ARG A 30 -4.34 -20.88 10.80
CA ARG A 30 -4.65 -19.71 11.63
C ARG A 30 -5.25 -18.63 10.75
N ARG A 31 -6.58 -18.49 10.79
CA ARG A 31 -7.31 -17.51 10.00
C ARG A 31 -7.58 -16.26 10.83
N LEU A 32 -7.46 -15.09 10.20
CA LEU A 32 -7.97 -13.84 10.78
C LEU A 32 -9.51 -13.87 10.75
N ALA A 33 -10.14 -13.25 11.75
CA ALA A 33 -11.58 -13.00 11.71
C ALA A 33 -11.86 -11.90 10.68
N ARG A 34 -12.17 -12.30 9.44
CA ARG A 34 -12.22 -11.39 8.28
C ARG A 34 -13.39 -10.43 8.36
N GLU A 35 -14.51 -10.86 8.92
CA GLU A 35 -15.79 -10.17 8.91
C GLU A 35 -15.73 -8.89 9.76
N PRO A 36 -15.24 -8.91 11.02
CA PRO A 36 -14.97 -7.68 11.77
C PRO A 36 -14.01 -6.73 11.07
N ILE A 37 -12.93 -7.25 10.47
CA ILE A 37 -11.94 -6.43 9.75
C ILE A 37 -12.59 -5.77 8.53
N ALA A 38 -13.33 -6.52 7.73
CA ALA A 38 -14.01 -6.00 6.55
C ALA A 38 -15.12 -4.99 6.93
N ALA A 39 -15.79 -5.19 8.06
CA ALA A 39 -16.77 -4.24 8.57
C ALA A 39 -16.10 -2.92 8.98
N ALA A 40 -14.96 -2.98 9.69
CA ALA A 40 -14.19 -1.80 10.05
C ALA A 40 -13.69 -1.04 8.80
N LEU A 41 -13.18 -1.75 7.79
CA LEU A 41 -12.74 -1.13 6.54
C LEU A 41 -13.88 -0.47 5.76
N ARG A 42 -15.08 -1.07 5.73
CA ARG A 42 -16.27 -0.44 5.12
C ARG A 42 -16.71 0.81 5.86
N ALA A 43 -16.56 0.85 7.19
CA ALA A 43 -16.86 2.04 7.96
C ALA A 43 -15.90 3.18 7.60
N LEU A 44 -14.59 2.91 7.53
CA LEU A 44 -13.57 3.90 7.11
C LEU A 44 -13.77 4.38 5.67
N ALA A 45 -14.24 3.51 4.78
CA ALA A 45 -14.50 3.88 3.39
C ALA A 45 -15.67 4.87 3.22
N ALA A 46 -16.46 5.10 4.27
CA ALA A 46 -17.53 6.10 4.28
C ALA A 46 -17.07 7.48 4.76
N ASP A 47 -15.83 7.60 5.24
CA ASP A 47 -15.25 8.89 5.60
C ASP A 47 -15.04 9.76 4.36
N ASP A 48 -15.01 11.08 4.55
CA ASP A 48 -14.72 12.04 3.49
C ASP A 48 -13.35 11.77 2.84
N ALA A 49 -13.19 12.21 1.59
CA ALA A 49 -11.92 12.14 0.88
C ALA A 49 -10.79 12.77 1.72
N LEU A 50 -9.65 12.10 1.80
CA LEU A 50 -8.53 12.56 2.60
C LEU A 50 -7.95 13.86 2.01
N ASP A 51 -7.94 14.90 2.82
CA ASP A 51 -7.26 16.17 2.55
C ASP A 51 -6.30 16.45 3.70
N TYR A 52 -5.01 16.37 3.41
CA TYR A 52 -3.96 16.45 4.42
C TYR A 52 -2.96 17.54 4.08
N ALA A 53 -2.77 18.49 5.00
CA ALA A 53 -1.79 19.55 4.86
C ALA A 53 -0.70 19.44 5.94
N HIS A 54 0.56 19.50 5.52
CA HIS A 54 1.70 19.46 6.43
C HIS A 54 2.90 20.19 5.85
N ALA A 55 3.58 21.00 6.67
CA ALA A 55 4.82 21.72 6.30
C ALA A 55 4.76 22.49 4.96
N GLY A 56 3.61 23.09 4.65
CA GLY A 56 3.39 23.83 3.40
C GLY A 56 3.11 22.97 2.17
N ALA A 57 3.13 21.64 2.30
CA ALA A 57 2.66 20.70 1.28
C ALA A 57 1.22 20.24 1.58
N ARG A 58 0.51 19.80 0.54
CA ARG A 58 -0.85 19.27 0.64
C ARG A 58 -1.00 18.00 -0.18
N PHE A 59 -1.71 17.03 0.37
CA PHE A 59 -2.02 15.75 -0.26
C PHE A 59 -3.54 15.58 -0.31
N HIS A 60 -4.06 15.37 -1.52
CA HIS A 60 -5.46 15.09 -1.77
C HIS A 60 -5.61 13.64 -2.24
N ALA A 61 -6.49 12.87 -1.60
CA ALA A 61 -6.90 11.54 -2.07
C ALA A 61 -8.40 11.55 -2.43
N PRO A 62 -8.76 12.04 -3.62
CA PRO A 62 -10.15 12.04 -4.08
C PRO A 62 -10.67 10.60 -4.22
N GLN A 63 -11.95 10.40 -3.90
CA GLN A 63 -12.61 9.10 -3.96
C GLN A 63 -13.37 8.89 -5.28
N THR A 64 -13.56 9.95 -6.07
CA THR A 64 -14.28 9.90 -7.35
C THR A 64 -13.48 10.50 -8.49
N LEU A 65 -13.76 10.03 -9.72
CA LEU A 65 -13.11 10.56 -10.91
C LEU A 65 -13.45 12.05 -11.17
N PRO A 66 -14.70 12.53 -10.96
CA PRO A 66 -15.01 13.95 -11.04
C PRO A 66 -14.19 14.81 -10.07
N ASP A 67 -14.03 14.38 -8.82
CA ASP A 67 -13.24 15.14 -7.83
C ASP A 67 -11.77 15.19 -8.22
N LEU A 68 -11.23 14.08 -8.74
CA LEU A 68 -9.87 14.05 -9.28
C LEU A 68 -9.70 15.02 -10.46
N ALA A 69 -10.67 15.04 -11.39
CA ALA A 69 -10.63 15.95 -12.53
C ALA A 69 -10.64 17.42 -12.08
N LEU A 70 -11.51 17.76 -11.13
CA LEU A 70 -11.58 19.10 -10.55
C LEU A 70 -10.25 19.51 -9.88
N LEU A 71 -9.63 18.61 -9.12
CA LEU A 71 -8.33 18.85 -8.51
C LEU A 71 -7.23 19.03 -9.57
N ARG A 72 -7.29 18.26 -10.66
CA ARG A 72 -6.31 18.34 -11.75
C ARG A 72 -6.42 19.63 -12.56
N GLU A 73 -7.62 20.19 -12.69
CA GLU A 73 -7.86 21.51 -13.27
C GLU A 73 -7.42 22.64 -12.33
N THR A 74 -7.72 22.51 -11.03
CA THR A 74 -7.40 23.52 -10.01
C THR A 74 -5.89 23.61 -9.76
N TYR A 75 -5.20 22.47 -9.72
CA TYR A 75 -3.77 22.36 -9.44
C TYR A 75 -3.06 21.65 -10.60
N PRO A 76 -2.84 22.34 -11.73
CA PRO A 76 -2.35 21.68 -12.94
C PRO A 76 -0.93 21.12 -12.84
N ASP A 77 -0.14 21.63 -11.88
CA ASP A 77 1.23 21.21 -11.61
C ASP A 77 1.33 20.19 -10.45
N ALA A 78 0.20 19.82 -9.83
CA ALA A 78 0.20 18.81 -8.78
C ALA A 78 0.68 17.45 -9.32
N THR A 79 1.57 16.81 -8.58
CA THR A 79 2.08 15.48 -8.94
C THR A 79 1.02 14.42 -8.67
N LEU A 80 0.64 13.67 -9.71
CA LEU A 80 -0.22 12.49 -9.54
C LEU A 80 0.58 11.36 -8.90
N LEU A 81 0.09 10.87 -7.77
CA LEU A 81 0.71 9.82 -6.97
C LEU A 81 -0.24 8.62 -6.84
N ALA A 82 0.24 7.44 -7.22
CA ALA A 82 -0.45 6.16 -7.01
C ALA A 82 0.36 5.25 -6.07
N GLY A 83 0.96 4.17 -6.60
CA GLY A 83 1.72 3.20 -5.79
C GLY A 83 3.02 3.72 -5.16
N SER A 84 3.46 4.94 -5.50
CA SER A 84 4.66 5.59 -4.95
C SER A 84 6.00 4.88 -5.18
N THR A 85 6.05 3.83 -6.00
CA THR A 85 7.28 3.06 -6.23
C THR A 85 8.35 3.85 -7.00
N ASP A 86 7.95 4.79 -7.86
CA ASP A 86 8.87 5.68 -8.58
C ASP A 86 9.14 6.97 -7.79
N ILE A 87 8.07 7.69 -7.44
CA ILE A 87 8.15 8.99 -6.74
C ILE A 87 8.86 8.85 -5.38
N GLY A 88 8.65 7.74 -4.67
CA GLY A 88 9.35 7.46 -3.42
C GLY A 88 10.88 7.45 -3.59
N LEU A 89 11.40 7.05 -4.75
CA LEU A 89 12.84 7.07 -5.04
C LEU A 89 13.37 8.49 -5.25
N TRP A 90 12.56 9.41 -5.80
CA TRP A 90 12.95 10.82 -5.94
C TRP A 90 13.17 11.44 -4.57
N VAL A 91 12.28 11.15 -3.62
CA VAL A 91 12.35 11.68 -2.26
C VAL A 91 13.49 11.06 -1.45
N ASN A 92 13.73 9.75 -1.59
CA ASN A 92 14.62 9.03 -0.69
C ASN A 92 16.02 8.70 -1.25
N LYS A 93 16.24 8.78 -2.57
CA LYS A 93 17.53 8.45 -3.23
C LYS A 93 18.08 9.54 -4.16
N GLN A 94 17.25 10.44 -4.69
CA GLN A 94 17.73 11.50 -5.56
C GLN A 94 17.95 12.78 -4.73
N PHE A 95 19.22 13.04 -4.40
CA PHE A 95 19.69 14.28 -3.80
C PHE A 95 20.23 15.21 -4.89
#